data_AF-A0A4Q7RCM2-F1
#
_entry.id   AF-A0A4Q7RCM2-F1
#
_cell.length_a   1.000
_cell.length_b   1.000
_cell.length_c   1.000
_cell.angle_alpha   90.00
_cell.angle_beta   90.00
_cell.angle_gamma   90.00
#
_symmetry.space_group_name_H-M   'P 1'
#
loop_
_entity.id
_entity.type
_entity.pdbx_description
1 polymer ?
#
loop_
_entity_poly.entity_id
_entity_poly.type
_entity_poly.pdbx_seq_one_letter_code
_entity_poly.pdbx_strand_id
1 'polypeptide(L)'
;MGRPSKQIPGIVPGAVLGAVLALAGCTREPPRPPGQTLTEGNSDVSCLYSHRLPDDPIVYPGRPGVAMQHDFFGNTTTNAYTTGDMLQKVAGTTCENAADATGYWAPSLRLPDGTVVAPLYQKTYYTNTAVPSNKRFPVQPLPQGIQLMAGDHHGTGPNPRIAFNCTGSRSQNTIPTDCKPDPTNGTQFNIGMHFPTCWDGKTLAPTMGKYDNAVYPDNAGTCPAGYQVRLPDINMNIAYKLGQITDLTNVQLSLDPLLDAQGNVVKQQWGTLYTAHGDFFMGWRPDAARFMADICLNRGMDCNKTIAYSFFEAGEDATVRATDATNYGSGPSLVVQQTSGDTAASRAYLKFGIPQGANILPPDFRPDYQLMIYGANSTDTTSQVATAYRVDTNWSETTINGTNAPACSGTSSTIKVNATPANHNFDVNKAVNEAIAEGASSIAFCIQGPASGQQITFDSREGANDAVLFMRTLNKLPY
;
A
#
# COMPACT_ATOMS: atom_id res chain seq x y z
N MET A 1 0.39 -74.96 36.61
CA MET A 1 -0.84 -74.16 36.41
C MET A 1 -0.39 -72.80 35.89
N GLY A 2 -0.13 -72.64 34.59
CA GLY A 2 -1.09 -72.23 33.54
C GLY A 2 -1.04 -70.69 33.44
N ARG A 3 -0.69 -70.02 32.35
CA ARG A 3 -0.42 -70.32 30.92
C ARG A 3 0.46 -69.16 30.36
N PRO A 4 1.00 -69.24 29.13
CA PRO A 4 2.31 -68.68 28.77
C PRO A 4 2.30 -67.31 28.08
N SER A 5 3.51 -66.73 28.11
CA SER A 5 4.06 -65.61 27.32
C SER A 5 3.58 -65.55 25.86
N LYS A 6 3.13 -64.36 25.44
CA LYS A 6 3.15 -63.90 24.04
C LYS A 6 3.86 -62.55 23.98
N GLN A 7 5.09 -62.56 23.49
CA GLN A 7 5.77 -61.39 22.95
C GLN A 7 5.11 -61.02 21.61
N ILE A 8 4.75 -59.75 21.45
CA ILE A 8 4.29 -59.16 20.20
C ILE A 8 5.52 -58.54 19.49
N PRO A 9 5.71 -58.77 18.17
CA PRO A 9 6.88 -58.30 17.43
C PRO A 9 6.76 -56.83 17.03
N GLY A 10 7.94 -56.23 16.76
CA GLY A 10 8.18 -54.80 16.63
C GLY A 10 7.42 -54.07 15.52
N ILE A 11 7.17 -52.79 15.80
CA ILE A 11 6.68 -51.79 14.85
C ILE A 11 7.90 -51.04 14.30
N VAL A 12 8.08 -51.15 12.99
CA VAL A 12 9.00 -50.36 12.17
C VAL A 12 8.58 -48.87 12.24
N PRO A 13 9.50 -47.91 12.42
CA PRO A 13 9.15 -46.50 12.27
C PRO A 13 8.84 -46.23 10.79
N GLY A 14 7.58 -45.93 10.50
CA GLY A 14 7.14 -45.51 9.17
C GLY A 14 7.88 -44.26 8.71
N ALA A 15 8.40 -44.30 7.50
CA ALA A 15 8.97 -43.15 6.82
C ALA A 15 7.89 -42.05 6.71
N VAL A 16 8.10 -40.94 7.41
CA VAL A 16 7.37 -39.71 7.17
C VAL A 16 7.89 -39.15 5.86
N LEU A 17 7.16 -39.40 4.78
CA LEU A 17 7.33 -38.67 3.53
C LEU A 17 6.97 -37.21 3.82
N GLY A 18 7.99 -36.39 4.06
CA GLY A 18 7.85 -34.94 4.10
C GLY A 18 7.42 -34.48 2.72
N ALA A 19 6.13 -34.13 2.58
CA ALA A 19 5.66 -33.39 1.43
C ALA A 19 6.36 -32.03 1.44
N VAL A 20 7.40 -31.91 0.63
CA VAL A 20 7.96 -30.61 0.24
C VAL A 20 6.84 -29.92 -0.54
N LEU A 21 6.10 -29.01 0.12
CA LEU A 21 5.33 -28.01 -0.59
C LEU A 21 6.36 -27.18 -1.38
N ALA A 22 6.54 -27.53 -2.65
CA ALA A 22 7.08 -26.60 -3.60
C ALA A 22 6.10 -25.41 -3.62
N LEU A 23 6.53 -24.28 -3.07
CA LEU A 23 5.96 -22.98 -3.39
C LEU A 23 6.16 -22.79 -4.89
N ALA A 24 5.20 -23.28 -5.68
CA ALA A 24 5.04 -22.85 -7.05
C ALA A 24 4.70 -21.36 -6.97
N GLY A 25 5.73 -20.53 -7.08
CA GLY A 25 5.57 -19.11 -7.32
C GLY A 25 4.83 -18.95 -8.63
N CYS A 26 3.51 -18.83 -8.56
CA CYS A 26 2.77 -18.10 -9.58
C CYS A 26 3.25 -16.65 -9.49
N THR A 27 4.34 -16.34 -10.17
CA THR A 27 4.57 -14.99 -10.66
C THR A 27 3.45 -14.72 -11.66
N ARG A 28 2.28 -14.29 -11.15
CA ARG A 28 1.25 -13.69 -11.98
C ARG A 28 1.91 -12.43 -12.53
N GLU A 29 2.41 -12.51 -13.75
CA GLU A 29 2.86 -11.32 -14.47
C GLU A 29 1.66 -10.37 -14.44
N PRO A 30 1.81 -9.14 -13.90
CA PRO A 30 0.67 -8.25 -13.76
C PRO A 30 0.00 -8.10 -15.13
N PRO A 31 -1.34 -8.15 -15.21
CA PRO A 31 -2.05 -8.24 -16.47
C PRO A 31 -1.70 -7.01 -17.29
N ARG A 32 -0.85 -7.20 -18.30
CA ARG A 32 -0.51 -6.13 -19.22
C ARG A 32 -0.46 -6.65 -20.64
N PRO A 33 -1.23 -6.02 -21.56
CA PRO A 33 -1.01 -6.21 -22.99
C PRO A 33 0.43 -5.85 -23.36
N PRO A 34 1.15 -6.69 -24.12
CA PRO A 34 2.48 -6.36 -24.62
C PRO A 34 2.49 -5.01 -25.36
N GLY A 35 3.41 -4.11 -25.01
CA GLY A 35 3.70 -2.89 -25.79
C GLY A 35 3.12 -1.56 -25.29
N GLN A 36 2.37 -1.51 -24.19
CA GLN A 36 2.10 -0.22 -23.55
C GLN A 36 3.32 0.24 -22.72
N THR A 37 3.51 1.56 -22.53
CA THR A 37 4.51 2.15 -21.63
C THR A 37 3.92 2.27 -20.23
N LEU A 38 4.59 1.78 -19.18
CA LEU A 38 4.05 1.84 -17.82
C LEU A 38 4.00 3.30 -17.39
N THR A 39 2.81 3.80 -17.08
CA THR A 39 2.62 5.16 -16.56
C THR A 39 2.94 5.23 -15.08
N GLU A 40 3.07 6.43 -14.55
CA GLU A 40 3.29 6.63 -13.13
C GLU A 40 2.07 6.18 -12.33
N GLY A 41 2.28 5.18 -11.48
CA GLY A 41 1.36 4.85 -10.42
C GLY A 41 1.93 5.38 -9.11
N ASN A 42 1.05 5.90 -8.26
CA ASN A 42 1.47 6.47 -6.99
C ASN A 42 0.43 6.18 -5.89
N SER A 43 0.92 6.20 -4.66
CA SER A 43 0.10 6.30 -3.47
C SER A 43 0.88 6.97 -2.35
N ASP A 44 0.19 7.48 -1.35
CA ASP A 44 0.84 8.06 -0.19
C ASP A 44 0.11 7.76 1.12
N VAL A 45 0.85 7.86 2.21
CA VAL A 45 0.30 7.80 3.56
C VAL A 45 0.98 8.86 4.40
N SER A 46 0.20 9.55 5.22
CA SER A 46 0.74 10.45 6.24
C SER A 46 0.48 9.86 7.62
N CYS A 47 1.47 10.00 8.50
CA CYS A 47 1.38 9.53 9.88
C CYS A 47 1.91 10.59 10.84
N LEU A 48 1.17 10.84 11.93
CA LEU A 48 1.62 11.75 12.98
C LEU A 48 2.79 11.15 13.75
N TYR A 49 3.56 12.02 14.41
CA TYR A 49 4.52 11.57 15.42
C TYR A 49 3.83 10.70 16.47
N SER A 50 4.44 9.57 16.80
CA SER A 50 3.96 8.66 17.85
C SER A 50 4.69 8.91 19.16
N HIS A 51 5.99 8.59 19.21
CA HIS A 51 6.80 8.62 20.41
C HIS A 51 8.29 8.63 20.06
N ARG A 52 9.14 8.83 21.06
CA ARG A 52 10.59 8.83 20.95
C ARG A 52 11.19 7.79 21.90
N LEU A 53 12.06 6.93 21.38
CA LEU A 53 12.75 5.91 22.17
C LEU A 53 14.20 5.69 21.68
N PRO A 54 15.14 5.35 22.57
CA PRO A 54 16.50 4.91 22.24
C PRO A 54 16.55 3.43 21.79
N ASP A 55 15.67 3.06 20.86
CA ASP A 55 15.43 1.69 20.44
C ASP A 55 15.58 1.55 18.92
N ASP A 56 16.03 0.37 18.46
CA ASP A 56 16.08 0.04 17.04
C ASP A 56 15.88 -1.48 16.85
N PRO A 57 14.69 -1.93 16.38
CA PRO A 57 14.43 -3.35 16.17
C PRO A 57 15.11 -3.95 14.92
N ILE A 58 15.75 -3.14 14.07
CA ILE A 58 16.51 -3.63 12.90
C ILE A 58 17.99 -3.78 13.28
N VAL A 59 18.59 -2.72 13.82
CA VAL A 59 20.02 -2.68 14.15
C VAL A 59 20.34 -3.36 15.47
N TYR A 60 19.49 -3.16 16.50
CA TYR A 60 19.69 -3.66 17.85
C TYR A 60 18.48 -4.47 18.38
N PRO A 61 18.04 -5.52 17.65
CA PRO A 61 16.85 -6.28 18.01
C PRO A 61 16.95 -6.86 19.43
N GLY A 62 15.92 -6.62 20.23
CA GLY A 62 15.78 -7.07 21.61
C GLY A 62 16.68 -6.34 22.62
N ARG A 63 17.28 -5.21 22.26
CA ARG A 63 18.18 -4.44 23.13
C ARG A 63 17.65 -3.02 23.34
N PRO A 64 16.73 -2.82 24.30
CA PRO A 64 16.19 -1.50 24.56
C PRO A 64 17.26 -0.56 25.12
N GLY A 65 17.23 0.71 24.72
CA GLY A 65 18.08 1.75 25.29
C GLY A 65 19.52 1.83 24.78
N VAL A 66 19.92 0.98 23.83
CA VAL A 66 21.29 0.94 23.32
C VAL A 66 21.47 1.75 22.03
N ALA A 67 20.38 2.06 21.33
CA ALA A 67 20.41 2.83 20.10
C ALA A 67 20.41 4.34 20.38
N MET A 68 20.67 5.12 19.34
CA MET A 68 20.32 6.54 19.32
C MET A 68 18.82 6.77 19.52
N GLN A 69 18.45 8.01 19.88
CA GLN A 69 17.06 8.38 20.05
C GLN A 69 16.34 8.44 18.70
N HIS A 70 15.35 7.60 18.49
CA HIS A 70 14.54 7.60 17.29
C HIS A 70 13.17 8.21 17.53
N ASP A 71 12.69 9.00 16.56
CA ASP A 71 11.32 9.48 16.46
C ASP A 71 10.50 8.49 15.64
N PHE A 72 9.49 7.88 16.25
CA PHE A 72 8.66 6.83 15.65
C PHE A 72 7.33 7.38 15.12
N PHE A 73 6.86 6.78 14.02
CA PHE A 73 5.57 7.04 13.37
C PHE A 73 4.91 5.73 12.93
N GLY A 74 3.62 5.80 12.60
CA GLY A 74 2.84 4.64 12.20
C GLY A 74 2.48 3.82 13.42
N ASN A 75 2.96 2.58 13.51
CA ASN A 75 2.63 1.71 14.62
C ASN A 75 3.01 2.33 15.97
N THR A 76 2.02 2.50 16.84
CA THR A 76 2.16 3.22 18.11
C THR A 76 2.96 2.47 19.18
N THR A 77 3.36 1.24 18.89
CA THR A 77 4.05 0.34 19.84
C THR A 77 5.41 -0.12 19.37
N THR A 78 5.90 0.41 18.25
CA THR A 78 7.25 0.08 17.73
C THR A 78 8.32 0.34 18.80
N ASN A 79 9.17 -0.64 19.07
CA ASN A 79 10.26 -0.58 20.05
C ASN A 79 11.31 -1.66 19.73
N ALA A 80 12.34 -1.81 20.56
CA ALA A 80 13.44 -2.76 20.32
C ALA A 80 13.00 -4.23 20.16
N TYR A 81 11.83 -4.63 20.66
CA TYR A 81 11.31 -5.99 20.58
C TYR A 81 10.36 -6.23 19.40
N THR A 82 10.07 -5.20 18.60
CA THR A 82 9.13 -5.29 17.50
C THR A 82 9.55 -6.36 16.49
N THR A 83 8.57 -7.12 16.02
CA THR A 83 8.70 -8.09 14.93
C THR A 83 7.63 -7.82 13.87
N GLY A 84 7.83 -8.31 12.64
CA GLY A 84 6.85 -8.12 11.56
C GLY A 84 5.45 -8.67 11.90
N ASP A 85 5.39 -9.74 12.69
CA ASP A 85 4.15 -10.32 13.19
C ASP A 85 3.43 -9.41 14.19
N MET A 86 4.17 -8.70 15.05
CA MET A 86 3.60 -7.80 16.05
C MET A 86 2.94 -6.59 15.38
N LEU A 87 3.56 -6.06 14.32
CA LEU A 87 3.03 -4.91 13.59
C LEU A 87 1.62 -5.16 13.05
N GLN A 88 1.29 -6.39 12.64
CA GLN A 88 -0.04 -6.76 12.16
C GLN A 88 -1.06 -7.06 13.28
N LYS A 89 -0.58 -7.51 14.44
CA LYS A 89 -1.43 -8.01 15.53
C LYS A 89 -1.81 -6.92 16.53
N VAL A 90 -0.94 -5.92 16.71
CA VAL A 90 -1.16 -4.85 17.69
C VAL A 90 -1.99 -3.74 17.08
N ALA A 91 -3.12 -3.42 17.72
CA ALA A 91 -4.00 -2.35 17.29
C ALA A 91 -3.38 -0.98 17.66
N GLY A 92 -3.02 -0.19 16.66
CA GLY A 92 -2.63 1.21 16.85
C GLY A 92 -1.74 1.74 15.72
N THR A 93 -2.21 2.77 15.03
CA THR A 93 -1.42 3.51 14.05
C THR A 93 -1.67 5.00 14.18
N THR A 94 -0.64 5.82 13.99
CA THR A 94 -0.77 7.27 13.82
C THR A 94 -1.03 7.67 12.38
N CYS A 95 -1.06 6.70 11.47
CA CYS A 95 -1.32 6.92 10.05
C CYS A 95 -2.79 7.23 9.77
N GLU A 96 -3.02 7.98 8.69
CA GLU A 96 -4.36 8.31 8.22
C GLU A 96 -5.09 7.11 7.59
N ASN A 97 -4.41 5.98 7.39
CA ASN A 97 -4.99 4.75 6.87
C ASN A 97 -4.83 3.60 7.86
N ALA A 98 -5.94 3.01 8.32
CA ALA A 98 -5.92 1.91 9.29
C ALA A 98 -5.25 0.62 8.77
N ALA A 99 -5.05 0.51 7.46
CA ALA A 99 -4.35 -0.61 6.86
C ALA A 99 -2.83 -0.53 7.01
N ASP A 100 -2.30 0.64 7.40
CA ASP A 100 -0.88 0.86 7.63
C ASP A 100 -0.53 0.77 9.11
N ALA A 101 0.07 -0.35 9.51
CA ALA A 101 0.68 -0.53 10.82
C ALA A 101 2.21 -0.66 10.72
N THR A 102 2.82 -0.04 9.70
CA THR A 102 4.26 0.00 9.52
C THR A 102 4.94 0.80 10.64
N GLY A 103 6.08 0.31 11.10
CA GLY A 103 6.98 1.10 11.94
C GLY A 103 7.88 1.94 11.06
N TYR A 104 7.79 3.26 11.19
CA TYR A 104 8.70 4.21 10.54
C TYR A 104 9.47 4.94 11.63
N TRP A 105 10.78 5.09 11.47
CA TRP A 105 11.55 5.94 12.38
C TRP A 105 12.77 6.58 11.73
N ALA A 106 13.27 7.61 12.41
CA ALA A 106 14.50 8.30 12.05
C ALA A 106 15.12 8.95 13.30
N PRO A 107 16.41 9.31 13.27
CA PRO A 107 17.08 9.99 14.38
C PRO A 107 16.37 11.27 14.83
N SER A 108 16.38 11.50 16.13
CA SER A 108 15.79 12.70 16.73
C SER A 108 16.57 13.94 16.31
N LEU A 109 15.85 15.04 16.03
CA LEU A 109 16.44 16.32 15.65
C LEU A 109 16.66 17.23 16.86
N ARG A 110 17.82 17.88 16.94
CA ARG A 110 18.15 18.88 17.96
C ARG A 110 18.62 20.19 17.35
N LEU A 111 18.05 21.28 17.83
CA LEU A 111 18.42 22.65 17.47
C LEU A 111 19.72 23.09 18.17
N PRO A 112 20.39 24.15 17.68
CA PRO A 112 21.64 24.65 18.25
C PRO A 112 21.54 25.07 19.73
N ASP A 113 20.35 25.46 20.19
CA ASP A 113 20.07 25.82 21.58
C ASP A 113 19.88 24.60 22.52
N GLY A 114 19.97 23.38 21.97
CA GLY A 114 19.78 22.14 22.69
C GLY A 114 18.35 21.59 22.69
N THR A 115 17.39 22.32 22.12
CA THR A 115 15.98 21.87 22.03
C THR A 115 15.87 20.66 21.11
N VAL A 116 15.38 19.54 21.63
CA VAL A 116 15.05 18.36 20.80
C VAL A 116 13.63 18.52 20.26
N VAL A 117 13.50 18.59 18.94
CA VAL A 117 12.25 18.90 18.26
C VAL A 117 11.52 17.61 17.93
N ALA A 118 10.27 17.47 18.36
CA ALA A 118 9.42 16.41 17.87
C ALA A 118 8.92 16.76 16.44
N PRO A 119 8.97 15.83 15.49
CA PRO A 119 8.41 16.04 14.17
C PRO A 119 6.89 16.21 14.24
N LEU A 120 6.31 16.92 13.27
CA LEU A 120 4.86 17.11 13.17
C LEU A 120 4.18 15.86 12.61
N TYR A 121 4.71 15.38 11.48
CA TYR A 121 4.24 14.21 10.77
C TYR A 121 5.35 13.70 9.85
N GLN A 122 5.19 12.47 9.37
CA GLN A 122 5.87 11.99 8.19
C GLN A 122 4.85 11.75 7.08
N LYS A 123 5.26 11.96 5.83
CA LYS A 123 4.52 11.54 4.64
C LYS A 123 5.40 10.62 3.81
N THR A 124 4.93 9.41 3.55
CA THR A 124 5.62 8.43 2.73
C THR A 124 4.92 8.29 1.39
N TYR A 125 5.67 8.45 0.30
CA TYR A 125 5.20 8.20 -1.05
C TYR A 125 5.68 6.83 -1.51
N TYR A 126 4.79 6.11 -2.19
CA TYR A 126 5.08 4.84 -2.86
C TYR A 126 4.90 5.03 -4.35
N THR A 127 5.91 4.70 -5.15
CA THR A 127 5.83 4.82 -6.61
C THR A 127 6.44 3.61 -7.33
N ASN A 128 6.10 3.45 -8.61
CA ASN A 128 6.73 2.47 -9.49
C ASN A 128 8.02 2.99 -10.18
N THR A 129 8.62 4.06 -9.65
CA THR A 129 9.84 4.69 -10.18
C THR A 129 11.10 3.97 -9.69
N ALA A 130 12.04 3.65 -10.58
CA ALA A 130 13.32 3.06 -10.19
C ALA A 130 14.37 4.13 -9.85
N VAL A 131 14.17 4.87 -8.75
CA VAL A 131 15.08 5.93 -8.28
C VAL A 131 16.51 5.39 -8.13
N PRO A 132 17.54 5.99 -8.77
CA PRO A 132 17.62 7.38 -9.22
C PRO A 132 17.26 7.62 -10.70
N SER A 133 16.87 6.58 -11.44
CA SER A 133 16.33 6.74 -12.78
C SER A 133 14.92 7.34 -12.73
N ASN A 134 14.45 7.85 -13.86
CA ASN A 134 13.04 8.24 -14.06
C ASN A 134 12.22 7.14 -14.75
N LYS A 135 12.79 5.95 -14.99
CA LYS A 135 12.05 4.83 -15.58
C LYS A 135 11.06 4.23 -14.59
N ARG A 136 9.95 3.72 -15.12
CA ARG A 136 8.94 2.98 -14.38
C ARG A 136 9.07 1.49 -14.66
N PHE A 137 8.93 0.67 -13.62
CA PHE A 137 8.92 -0.78 -13.73
C PHE A 137 7.78 -1.37 -12.91
N PRO A 138 7.22 -2.53 -13.31
CA PRO A 138 6.33 -3.27 -12.44
C PRO A 138 7.03 -3.62 -11.12
N VAL A 139 6.28 -3.55 -10.03
CA VAL A 139 6.75 -3.82 -8.68
C VAL A 139 5.97 -4.98 -8.08
N GLN A 140 6.57 -5.66 -7.12
CA GLN A 140 5.92 -6.66 -6.30
C GLN A 140 5.38 -6.01 -5.03
N PRO A 141 4.31 -6.57 -4.41
CA PRO A 141 3.88 -6.17 -3.08
C PRO A 141 5.05 -6.23 -2.09
N LEU A 142 5.14 -5.23 -1.21
CA LEU A 142 6.12 -5.23 -0.12
C LEU A 142 5.89 -6.47 0.77
N PRO A 143 6.90 -7.35 0.94
CA PRO A 143 6.74 -8.54 1.78
C PRO A 143 6.46 -8.16 3.23
N GLN A 144 5.53 -8.88 3.87
CA GLN A 144 5.23 -8.63 5.28
C GLN A 144 6.49 -8.77 6.14
N GLY A 145 6.74 -7.77 7.00
CA GLY A 145 7.89 -7.77 7.89
C GLY A 145 9.24 -7.53 7.21
N ILE A 146 9.28 -7.11 5.93
CA ILE A 146 10.52 -6.62 5.35
C ILE A 146 11.03 -5.39 6.13
N GLN A 147 12.32 -5.37 6.39
CA GLN A 147 13.05 -4.31 7.05
C GLN A 147 13.97 -3.64 6.03
N LEU A 148 13.87 -2.32 5.92
CA LEU A 148 14.67 -1.52 5.00
C LEU A 148 15.26 -0.33 5.76
N MET A 149 16.46 0.07 5.36
CA MET A 149 17.17 1.23 5.90
C MET A 149 17.61 2.13 4.73
N ALA A 150 17.65 3.43 4.96
CA ALA A 150 18.09 4.43 3.98
C ALA A 150 18.95 5.49 4.65
N GLY A 151 19.96 6.02 3.94
CA GLY A 151 20.85 7.05 4.47
C GLY A 151 22.18 6.51 4.99
N ASP A 152 22.83 7.26 5.87
CA ASP A 152 24.13 6.88 6.45
C ASP A 152 24.30 7.47 7.86
N HIS A 153 24.24 6.61 8.88
CA HIS A 153 24.46 7.00 10.28
C HIS A 153 25.87 7.59 10.54
N HIS A 154 26.85 7.32 9.68
CA HIS A 154 28.22 7.85 9.78
C HIS A 154 28.51 8.97 8.76
N GLY A 155 27.48 9.48 8.08
CA GLY A 155 27.64 10.42 6.98
C GLY A 155 28.35 11.71 7.37
N THR A 156 29.38 12.08 6.60
CA THR A 156 30.14 13.34 6.77
C THR A 156 29.91 14.34 5.63
N GLY A 157 29.03 14.02 4.68
CA GLY A 157 28.76 14.83 3.49
C GLY A 157 27.47 14.45 2.78
N PRO A 158 27.17 15.07 1.62
CA PRO A 158 25.92 14.87 0.89
C PRO A 158 25.67 13.40 0.50
N ASN A 159 24.46 12.92 0.78
CA ASN A 159 24.00 11.59 0.37
C ASN A 159 22.95 11.73 -0.75
N PRO A 160 23.11 11.08 -1.91
CA PRO A 160 22.16 11.21 -3.03
C PRO A 160 20.77 10.61 -2.75
N ARG A 161 20.59 9.88 -1.65
CA ARG A 161 19.30 9.30 -1.22
C ARG A 161 18.59 10.15 -0.18
N ILE A 162 19.22 11.22 0.30
CA ILE A 162 18.70 12.13 1.31
C ILE A 162 18.49 13.50 0.67
N ALA A 163 17.32 14.08 0.93
CA ALA A 163 16.96 15.41 0.51
C ALA A 163 16.56 16.26 1.71
N PHE A 164 17.13 17.46 1.79
CA PHE A 164 16.79 18.51 2.72
C PHE A 164 15.97 19.57 2.01
N ASN A 165 14.81 19.89 2.57
CA ASN A 165 13.95 20.94 2.06
C ASN A 165 13.52 21.82 3.23
N CYS A 166 13.70 23.14 3.12
CA CYS A 166 13.18 24.08 4.12
C CYS A 166 12.40 25.21 3.46
N THR A 167 11.52 25.87 4.22
CA THR A 167 10.65 26.94 3.72
C THR A 167 11.42 27.95 2.84
N GLY A 168 10.90 28.19 1.64
CA GLY A 168 11.44 29.16 0.68
C GLY A 168 12.79 28.79 0.05
N SER A 169 13.28 27.56 0.26
CA SER A 169 14.48 27.01 -0.36
C SER A 169 14.16 25.88 -1.34
N ARG A 170 15.12 25.54 -2.20
CA ARG A 170 15.00 24.36 -3.08
C ARG A 170 15.39 23.10 -2.32
N SER A 171 14.79 21.98 -2.69
CA SER A 171 15.23 20.66 -2.23
C SER A 171 16.67 20.40 -2.72
N GLN A 172 17.53 19.94 -1.81
CA GLN A 172 18.96 19.73 -2.05
C GLN A 172 19.52 18.67 -1.10
N ASN A 173 20.69 18.11 -1.38
CA ASN A 173 21.34 17.11 -0.52
C ASN A 173 22.47 17.67 0.35
N THR A 174 22.67 18.99 0.34
CA THR A 174 23.56 19.74 1.22
C THR A 174 22.78 20.42 2.33
N ILE A 175 23.41 20.65 3.49
CA ILE A 175 22.77 21.32 4.62
C ILE A 175 22.32 22.74 4.21
N PRO A 176 21.01 23.08 4.30
CA PRO A 176 20.53 24.41 3.96
C PRO A 176 21.03 25.49 4.92
N THR A 177 21.49 26.62 4.36
CA THR A 177 22.01 27.77 5.13
C THR A 177 21.19 29.04 4.93
N ASP A 178 20.16 29.01 4.07
CA ASP A 178 19.43 30.17 3.57
C ASP A 178 17.90 29.97 3.57
N CYS A 179 17.40 29.20 4.53
CA CYS A 179 15.96 29.03 4.73
C CYS A 179 15.29 30.41 4.89
N LYS A 180 14.09 30.55 4.33
CA LYS A 180 13.29 31.79 4.37
C LYS A 180 12.02 31.52 5.19
N PRO A 181 12.10 31.67 6.53
CA PRO A 181 10.97 31.42 7.41
C PRO A 181 9.73 32.22 6.99
N ASP A 182 8.57 31.60 7.11
CA ASP A 182 7.31 32.35 7.05
C ASP A 182 7.17 33.23 8.31
N PRO A 183 6.70 34.49 8.21
CA PRO A 183 6.54 35.36 9.37
C PRO A 183 5.61 34.79 10.46
N THR A 184 4.61 33.99 10.05
CA THR A 184 3.60 33.43 10.96
C THR A 184 3.94 31.99 11.35
N ASN A 185 4.34 31.18 10.36
CA ASN A 185 4.50 29.74 10.50
C ASN A 185 5.96 29.31 10.73
N GLY A 186 6.91 30.22 10.55
CA GLY A 186 8.34 29.92 10.66
C GLY A 186 8.87 29.03 9.54
N THR A 187 10.00 28.39 9.81
CA THR A 187 10.68 27.42 8.97
C THR A 187 10.09 26.05 9.23
N GLN A 188 9.43 25.51 8.20
CA GLN A 188 9.23 24.10 8.06
C GLN A 188 10.50 23.50 7.44
N PHE A 189 10.96 22.38 7.99
CA PHE A 189 12.10 21.63 7.49
C PHE A 189 11.70 20.19 7.27
N ASN A 190 12.07 19.63 6.13
CA ASN A 190 11.77 18.28 5.74
C ASN A 190 13.05 17.51 5.42
N ILE A 191 13.12 16.26 5.89
CA ILE A 191 14.13 15.28 5.49
C ILE A 191 13.41 14.20 4.67
N GLY A 192 13.71 14.14 3.38
CA GLY A 192 13.23 13.14 2.43
C GLY A 192 14.25 12.04 2.23
N MET A 193 13.81 10.77 2.19
CA MET A 193 14.68 9.60 2.20
C MET A 193 14.14 8.53 1.26
N HIS A 194 14.95 8.12 0.30
CA HIS A 194 14.64 7.02 -0.62
C HIS A 194 15.25 5.70 -0.12
N PHE A 195 14.40 4.70 0.07
CA PHE A 195 14.82 3.34 0.42
C PHE A 195 15.26 2.53 -0.81
N PRO A 196 16.06 1.47 -0.61
CA PRO A 196 16.41 0.54 -1.69
C PRO A 196 15.17 -0.17 -2.25
N THR A 197 15.16 -0.40 -3.57
CA THR A 197 14.01 -0.97 -4.31
C THR A 197 14.30 -2.32 -4.96
N CYS A 198 15.52 -2.84 -4.85
CA CYS A 198 15.90 -4.13 -5.41
C CYS A 198 16.11 -5.13 -4.28
N TRP A 199 15.19 -6.06 -4.12
CA TRP A 199 15.17 -7.07 -3.07
C TRP A 199 15.67 -8.44 -3.56
N ASP A 200 16.31 -9.19 -2.68
CA ASP A 200 16.86 -10.52 -3.00
C ASP A 200 15.80 -11.63 -3.15
N GLY A 201 14.54 -11.30 -2.92
CA GLY A 201 13.40 -12.20 -3.07
C GLY A 201 13.18 -13.16 -1.92
N LYS A 202 14.00 -13.13 -0.85
CA LYS A 202 13.95 -14.14 0.21
C LYS A 202 14.24 -13.62 1.62
N THR A 203 15.10 -12.63 1.80
CA THR A 203 15.58 -12.20 3.12
C THR A 203 14.79 -11.00 3.60
N LEU A 204 14.07 -11.11 4.71
CA LEU A 204 13.25 -10.00 5.20
C LEU A 204 14.05 -8.93 5.96
N ALA A 205 15.17 -9.30 6.57
CA ALA A 205 15.96 -8.40 7.42
C ALA A 205 17.43 -8.35 6.97
N PRO A 206 18.08 -7.18 7.01
CA PRO A 206 19.52 -7.10 6.80
C PRO A 206 20.27 -7.79 7.93
N THR A 207 21.52 -8.18 7.67
CA THR A 207 22.47 -8.55 8.71
C THR A 207 23.55 -7.47 8.77
N MET A 208 23.51 -6.66 9.84
CA MET A 208 24.38 -5.49 10.00
C MET A 208 25.85 -5.81 9.73
N GLY A 209 26.47 -5.04 8.84
CA GLY A 209 27.87 -5.16 8.44
C GLY A 209 28.21 -6.41 7.60
N LYS A 210 27.22 -7.23 7.23
CA LYS A 210 27.44 -8.50 6.51
C LYS A 210 26.62 -8.62 5.24
N TYR A 211 25.34 -8.25 5.27
CA TYR A 211 24.43 -8.48 4.16
C TYR A 211 23.25 -7.51 4.18
N ASP A 212 23.06 -6.82 3.06
CA ASP A 212 21.86 -6.03 2.83
C ASP A 212 20.85 -6.90 2.11
N ASN A 213 19.63 -6.99 2.64
CA ASN A 213 18.54 -7.72 2.01
C ASN A 213 17.96 -7.01 0.78
N ALA A 214 18.10 -5.69 0.72
CA ALA A 214 17.71 -4.86 -0.42
C ALA A 214 18.80 -3.84 -0.75
N VAL A 215 18.94 -3.53 -2.05
CA VAL A 215 19.93 -2.59 -2.59
C VAL A 215 19.29 -1.60 -3.54
N TYR A 216 20.03 -0.55 -3.89
CA TYR A 216 19.59 0.44 -4.87
C TYR A 216 19.85 -0.03 -6.31
N PRO A 217 18.97 0.32 -7.27
CA PRO A 217 19.25 0.13 -8.69
C PRO A 217 20.34 1.08 -9.19
N ASP A 218 20.88 0.77 -10.36
CA ASP A 218 21.80 1.66 -11.08
C ASP A 218 21.10 2.92 -11.65
N ASN A 219 21.86 3.82 -12.28
CA ASN A 219 21.32 5.04 -12.90
C ASN A 219 20.35 4.77 -14.07
N ALA A 220 20.34 3.56 -14.64
CA ALA A 220 19.37 3.14 -15.64
C ALA A 220 18.11 2.54 -15.03
N GLY A 221 18.07 2.36 -13.70
CA GLY A 221 16.99 1.72 -12.96
C GLY A 221 17.12 0.20 -12.88
N THR A 222 18.24 -0.39 -13.28
CA THR A 222 18.46 -1.84 -13.32
C THR A 222 18.80 -2.35 -11.93
N CYS A 223 18.14 -3.42 -11.51
CA CYS A 223 18.51 -4.11 -10.28
C CYS A 223 19.75 -4.99 -10.46
N PRO A 224 20.69 -4.98 -9.50
CA PRO A 224 21.87 -5.85 -9.54
C PRO A 224 21.53 -7.35 -9.55
N ALA A 225 22.48 -8.17 -10.00
CA ALA A 225 22.37 -9.62 -9.89
C ALA A 225 22.21 -10.04 -8.42
N GLY A 226 21.28 -10.97 -8.16
CA GLY A 226 20.93 -11.40 -6.80
C GLY A 226 19.82 -10.58 -6.13
N TYR A 227 19.43 -9.42 -6.69
CA TYR A 227 18.40 -8.52 -6.14
C TYR A 227 17.28 -8.24 -7.14
N GLN A 228 16.74 -9.28 -7.77
CA GLN A 228 15.89 -9.14 -8.96
C GLN A 228 14.44 -8.75 -8.66
N VAL A 229 14.00 -8.81 -7.40
CA VAL A 229 12.62 -8.48 -7.04
C VAL A 229 12.49 -6.98 -6.84
N ARG A 230 11.67 -6.32 -7.66
CA ARG A 230 11.43 -4.89 -7.54
C ARG A 230 10.37 -4.59 -6.50
N LEU A 231 10.72 -3.77 -5.53
CA LEU A 231 9.80 -3.19 -4.56
C LEU A 231 9.38 -1.79 -5.03
N PRO A 232 8.25 -1.26 -4.53
CA PRO A 232 7.92 0.16 -4.66
C PRO A 232 9.06 1.05 -4.17
N ASP A 233 9.30 2.17 -4.85
CA ASP A 233 10.09 3.25 -4.27
C ASP A 233 9.35 3.79 -3.05
N ILE A 234 10.03 3.79 -1.91
CA ILE A 234 9.53 4.35 -0.66
C ILE A 234 10.29 5.64 -0.42
N ASN A 235 9.59 6.76 -0.51
CA ASN A 235 10.12 8.08 -0.23
C ASN A 235 9.50 8.64 1.04
N MET A 236 10.17 8.43 2.17
CA MET A 236 9.74 8.90 3.48
C MET A 236 10.17 10.35 3.68
N ASN A 237 9.22 11.25 3.95
CA ASN A 237 9.46 12.68 4.16
C ASN A 237 9.00 13.08 5.56
N ILE A 238 9.95 13.38 6.45
CA ILE A 238 9.64 13.79 7.82
C ILE A 238 9.61 15.30 7.90
N ALA A 239 8.54 15.88 8.47
CA ALA A 239 8.35 17.31 8.58
C ALA A 239 8.54 17.82 10.02
N TYR A 240 9.35 18.86 10.18
CA TYR A 240 9.65 19.55 11.43
C TYR A 240 9.26 21.02 11.34
N LYS A 241 8.90 21.61 12.48
CA LYS A 241 8.70 23.07 12.62
C LYS A 241 9.80 23.63 13.51
N LEU A 242 10.66 24.47 12.93
CA LEU A 242 11.92 24.90 13.55
C LEU A 242 11.93 26.37 13.99
N GLY A 243 10.76 26.99 14.14
CA GLY A 243 10.67 28.42 14.51
C GLY A 243 11.24 29.32 13.41
N GLN A 244 12.00 30.36 13.77
CA GLN A 244 12.52 31.37 12.83
C GLN A 244 13.95 31.06 12.34
N ILE A 245 14.39 29.80 12.37
CA ILE A 245 15.75 29.42 11.97
C ILE A 245 15.97 29.60 10.46
N THR A 246 17.10 30.21 10.08
CA THR A 246 17.48 30.43 8.67
C THR A 246 18.65 29.54 8.23
N ASP A 247 19.51 29.15 9.17
CA ASP A 247 20.73 28.36 8.92
C ASP A 247 20.68 27.05 9.71
N LEU A 248 20.75 25.92 9.01
CA LEU A 248 20.66 24.58 9.59
C LEU A 248 22.04 23.92 9.83
N THR A 249 23.15 24.62 9.61
CA THR A 249 24.52 24.10 9.73
C THR A 249 24.78 23.42 11.08
N ASN A 250 24.23 23.98 12.16
CA ASN A 250 24.40 23.49 13.53
C ASN A 250 23.20 22.70 14.05
N VAL A 251 22.22 22.39 13.20
CA VAL A 251 21.15 21.44 13.55
C VAL A 251 21.74 20.04 13.52
N GLN A 252 21.34 19.24 14.50
CA GLN A 252 21.94 17.94 14.74
C GLN A 252 20.91 16.83 14.73
N LEU A 253 21.38 15.62 14.44
CA LEU A 253 20.63 14.38 14.60
C LEU A 253 21.29 13.54 15.70
N SER A 254 20.51 12.78 16.45
CA SER A 254 21.05 11.88 17.46
C SER A 254 21.96 10.83 16.83
N LEU A 255 22.97 10.41 17.57
CA LEU A 255 23.84 9.28 17.24
C LEU A 255 23.81 8.27 18.39
N ASP A 256 24.30 7.06 18.12
CA ASP A 256 24.40 6.03 19.15
C ASP A 256 25.19 6.59 20.35
N PRO A 257 24.71 6.33 21.58
CA PRO A 257 25.36 6.84 22.77
C PRO A 257 26.70 6.13 23.00
N LEU A 258 27.60 6.79 23.74
CA LEU A 258 28.73 6.09 24.35
C LEU A 258 28.21 5.24 25.50
N LEU A 259 28.48 3.93 25.43
CA LEU A 259 28.15 2.97 26.47
C LEU A 259 29.38 2.63 27.33
N ASP A 260 29.17 2.40 28.63
CA ASP A 260 30.20 1.80 29.48
C ASP A 260 30.31 0.28 29.24
N ALA A 261 31.24 -0.38 29.94
CA ALA A 261 31.44 -1.82 29.83
C ALA A 261 30.24 -2.65 30.36
N GLN A 262 29.30 -2.03 31.07
CA GLN A 262 28.07 -2.64 31.57
C GLN A 262 26.87 -2.36 30.65
N GLY A 263 27.06 -1.61 29.56
CA GLY A 263 26.01 -1.24 28.62
C GLY A 263 25.17 -0.03 29.05
N ASN A 264 25.58 0.71 30.07
CA ASN A 264 24.87 1.93 30.47
C ASN A 264 25.32 3.12 29.62
N VAL A 265 24.38 4.02 29.33
CA VAL A 265 24.68 5.26 28.60
C VAL A 265 25.54 6.19 29.45
N VAL A 266 26.76 6.45 28.99
CA VAL A 266 27.70 7.42 29.55
C VAL A 266 27.48 8.80 28.96
N LYS A 267 27.21 8.88 27.65
CA LYS A 267 27.08 10.15 26.94
C LYS A 267 26.20 10.02 25.70
N GLN A 268 25.22 10.91 25.59
CA GLN A 268 24.45 11.10 24.36
C GLN A 268 25.31 11.77 23.29
N GLN A 269 25.24 11.27 22.05
CA GLN A 269 26.00 11.78 20.92
C GLN A 269 25.06 12.40 19.89
N TRP A 270 25.59 13.38 19.15
CA TRP A 270 24.85 14.16 18.17
C TRP A 270 25.76 14.46 16.98
N GLY A 271 25.25 14.21 15.79
CA GLY A 271 25.93 14.39 14.51
C GLY A 271 25.35 15.54 13.72
N THR A 272 25.97 15.89 12.60
CA THR A 272 25.40 16.88 11.67
C THR A 272 24.19 16.27 10.96
N LEU A 273 23.44 17.08 10.20
CA LEU A 273 22.36 16.57 9.35
C LEU A 273 22.83 15.51 8.33
N TYR A 274 24.13 15.41 8.01
CA TYR A 274 24.62 14.38 7.09
C TYR A 274 24.52 12.96 7.64
N THR A 275 24.26 12.78 8.94
CA THR A 275 24.01 11.45 9.54
C THR A 275 22.56 11.01 9.36
N ALA A 276 21.76 11.75 8.58
CA ALA A 276 20.36 11.46 8.31
C ALA A 276 20.18 10.06 7.71
N HIS A 277 19.27 9.32 8.33
CA HIS A 277 18.80 8.04 7.87
C HIS A 277 17.37 7.83 8.32
N GLY A 278 16.75 6.80 7.77
CA GLY A 278 15.42 6.37 8.15
C GLY A 278 15.29 4.87 8.00
N ASP A 279 14.35 4.36 8.76
CA ASP A 279 14.14 2.94 8.95
C ASP A 279 12.67 2.61 8.73
N PHE A 280 12.45 1.48 8.08
CA PHE A 280 11.15 1.04 7.63
C PHE A 280 10.97 -0.44 7.98
N PHE A 281 9.99 -0.72 8.83
CA PHE A 281 9.60 -2.08 9.18
C PHE A 281 8.16 -2.32 8.72
N MET A 282 8.03 -3.03 7.61
CA MET A 282 6.79 -3.19 6.86
C MET A 282 5.65 -3.77 7.70
N GLY A 283 4.59 -2.99 7.82
CA GLY A 283 3.38 -3.33 8.57
C GLY A 283 2.07 -3.00 7.86
N TRP A 284 2.08 -2.70 6.55
CA TRP A 284 0.80 -2.70 5.82
C TRP A 284 0.18 -4.09 5.81
N ARG A 285 -1.16 -4.16 5.88
CA ARG A 285 -1.88 -5.41 5.70
C ARG A 285 -1.52 -6.06 4.35
N PRO A 286 -1.52 -7.40 4.24
CA PRO A 286 -1.21 -8.08 2.97
C PRO A 286 -2.09 -7.61 1.80
N ASP A 287 -3.40 -7.43 2.02
CA ASP A 287 -4.31 -6.89 1.02
C ASP A 287 -3.96 -5.46 0.62
N ALA A 288 -3.56 -4.61 1.58
CA ALA A 288 -3.13 -3.24 1.29
C ALA A 288 -1.86 -3.21 0.43
N ALA A 289 -0.85 -4.01 0.79
CA ALA A 289 0.40 -4.11 0.04
C ALA A 289 0.16 -4.61 -1.39
N ARG A 290 -0.75 -5.58 -1.55
CA ARG A 290 -1.20 -6.06 -2.87
C ARG A 290 -1.95 -5.00 -3.65
N PHE A 291 -2.93 -4.34 -3.04
CA PHE A 291 -3.69 -3.28 -3.69
C PHE A 291 -2.78 -2.16 -4.17
N MET A 292 -1.84 -1.73 -3.32
CA MET A 292 -0.85 -0.73 -3.68
C MET A 292 -0.03 -1.18 -4.91
N ALA A 293 0.60 -2.34 -4.87
CA ALA A 293 1.42 -2.80 -5.99
C ALA A 293 0.60 -3.07 -7.26
N ASP A 294 -0.44 -3.88 -7.17
CA ASP A 294 -1.15 -4.42 -8.32
C ASP A 294 -2.13 -3.43 -8.92
N ILE A 295 -2.87 -2.69 -8.09
CA ILE A 295 -3.94 -1.79 -8.53
C ILE A 295 -3.43 -0.38 -8.74
N CYS A 296 -2.63 0.15 -7.81
CA CYS A 296 -2.16 1.53 -7.91
C CYS A 296 -0.91 1.63 -8.80
N LEU A 297 0.15 0.92 -8.43
CA LEU A 297 1.46 1.10 -9.04
C LEU A 297 1.56 0.44 -10.42
N ASN A 298 1.10 -0.81 -10.56
CA ASN A 298 1.25 -1.59 -11.79
C ASN A 298 0.21 -1.24 -12.87
N ARG A 299 -0.94 -0.65 -12.50
CA ARG A 299 -1.90 -0.06 -13.47
C ARG A 299 -1.61 1.41 -13.77
N GLY A 300 -0.58 1.99 -13.15
CA GLY A 300 -0.22 3.40 -13.37
C GLY A 300 -1.32 4.37 -12.93
N MET A 301 -1.93 4.07 -11.79
CA MET A 301 -3.02 4.83 -11.17
C MET A 301 -2.49 5.69 -10.02
N ASP A 302 -2.98 6.93 -9.95
CA ASP A 302 -2.86 7.77 -8.77
C ASP A 302 -3.94 7.37 -7.77
N CYS A 303 -3.53 6.60 -6.75
CA CYS A 303 -4.40 6.22 -5.66
C CYS A 303 -4.37 7.23 -4.51
N ASN A 304 -3.36 8.11 -4.44
CA ASN A 304 -3.14 8.99 -3.30
C ASN A 304 -3.22 8.17 -1.99
N LYS A 305 -4.02 8.60 -1.02
CA LYS A 305 -4.27 7.89 0.25
C LYS A 305 -5.15 6.64 0.14
N THR A 306 -5.75 6.38 -1.02
CA THR A 306 -6.76 5.33 -1.23
C THR A 306 -6.11 3.96 -1.42
N ILE A 307 -5.53 3.44 -0.34
CA ILE A 307 -5.08 2.05 -0.25
C ILE A 307 -6.14 1.24 0.51
N ALA A 308 -6.53 0.10 -0.07
CA ALA A 308 -7.57 -0.76 0.50
C ALA A 308 -7.11 -1.44 1.78
N TYR A 309 -7.99 -1.49 2.79
CA TYR A 309 -7.81 -2.33 3.96
C TYR A 309 -7.99 -3.82 3.64
N SER A 310 -8.96 -4.10 2.76
CA SER A 310 -9.22 -5.39 2.14
C SER A 310 -9.92 -5.16 0.80
N PHE A 311 -9.71 -6.03 -0.18
CA PHE A 311 -10.32 -5.92 -1.50
C PHE A 311 -10.54 -7.27 -2.17
N PHE A 312 -11.45 -7.30 -3.14
CA PHE A 312 -11.66 -8.39 -4.07
C PHE A 312 -11.68 -7.86 -5.50
N GLU A 313 -10.98 -8.55 -6.39
CA GLU A 313 -11.18 -8.46 -7.84
C GLU A 313 -12.52 -9.11 -8.23
N ALA A 314 -13.01 -8.85 -9.44
CA ALA A 314 -14.25 -9.47 -9.90
C ALA A 314 -14.03 -10.98 -10.04
N GLY A 315 -14.82 -11.76 -9.31
CA GLY A 315 -14.80 -13.22 -9.42
C GLY A 315 -15.48 -13.70 -10.69
N GLU A 316 -16.57 -13.02 -11.07
CA GLU A 316 -17.34 -13.29 -12.28
C GLU A 316 -17.88 -11.98 -12.82
N ASP A 317 -17.89 -11.81 -14.14
CA ASP A 317 -18.53 -10.70 -14.81
C ASP A 317 -19.10 -11.09 -16.17
N ALA A 318 -20.02 -10.30 -16.72
CA ALA A 318 -20.55 -10.52 -18.07
C ALA A 318 -21.29 -9.30 -18.59
N THR A 319 -21.20 -9.08 -19.91
CA THR A 319 -22.22 -8.30 -20.62
C THR A 319 -23.46 -9.16 -20.86
N VAL A 320 -24.64 -8.61 -20.60
CA VAL A 320 -25.92 -9.23 -20.92
C VAL A 320 -26.72 -8.28 -21.81
N ARG A 321 -27.14 -8.78 -22.97
CA ARG A 321 -28.03 -8.07 -23.89
C ARG A 321 -29.47 -8.53 -23.70
N ALA A 322 -30.40 -7.58 -23.65
CA ALA A 322 -31.81 -7.85 -23.41
C ALA A 322 -32.37 -8.80 -24.50
N THR A 323 -33.11 -9.83 -24.08
CA THR A 323 -33.75 -10.84 -24.96
C THR A 323 -32.79 -11.72 -25.77
N ASP A 324 -31.47 -11.56 -25.61
CA ASP A 324 -30.45 -12.35 -26.28
C ASP A 324 -30.04 -13.55 -25.40
N ALA A 325 -30.10 -14.77 -25.95
CA ALA A 325 -29.66 -15.99 -25.26
C ALA A 325 -28.13 -16.21 -25.31
N THR A 326 -27.40 -15.36 -26.03
CA THR A 326 -25.94 -15.43 -26.16
C THR A 326 -25.26 -15.00 -24.86
N ASN A 327 -24.24 -15.75 -24.45
CA ASN A 327 -23.38 -15.42 -23.33
C ASN A 327 -22.18 -14.59 -23.82
N TYR A 328 -21.86 -13.51 -23.09
CA TYR A 328 -20.70 -12.65 -23.37
C TYR A 328 -19.75 -12.57 -22.16
N GLY A 329 -19.68 -13.63 -21.35
CA GLY A 329 -18.85 -13.66 -20.14
C GLY A 329 -17.35 -13.57 -20.43
N SER A 330 -16.89 -14.17 -21.54
CA SER A 330 -15.45 -14.20 -21.88
C SER A 330 -14.97 -12.97 -22.66
N GLY A 331 -15.76 -11.90 -22.75
CA GLY A 331 -15.44 -10.72 -23.55
C GLY A 331 -14.56 -9.75 -22.77
N PRO A 332 -13.53 -9.11 -23.39
CA PRO A 332 -12.61 -8.23 -22.66
C PRO A 332 -13.24 -6.91 -22.19
N SER A 333 -14.50 -6.66 -22.53
CA SER A 333 -15.20 -5.41 -22.21
C SER A 333 -16.63 -5.66 -21.76
N LEU A 334 -17.06 -4.84 -20.81
CA LEU A 334 -18.40 -4.78 -20.28
C LEU A 334 -19.15 -3.61 -20.91
N VAL A 335 -20.23 -3.88 -21.64
CA VAL A 335 -20.99 -2.86 -22.37
C VAL A 335 -22.30 -2.58 -21.65
N VAL A 336 -22.54 -1.29 -21.34
CA VAL A 336 -23.81 -0.83 -20.77
C VAL A 336 -24.45 0.22 -21.66
N GLN A 337 -25.69 -0.01 -22.05
CA GLN A 337 -26.47 0.87 -22.91
C GLN A 337 -27.96 0.60 -22.70
N GLN A 338 -28.77 1.64 -22.54
CA GLN A 338 -30.23 1.49 -22.58
C GLN A 338 -30.71 1.38 -24.03
N THR A 339 -31.91 0.83 -24.24
CA THR A 339 -32.48 0.68 -25.59
C THR A 339 -32.46 2.01 -26.34
N SER A 340 -31.90 2.02 -27.55
CA SER A 340 -31.78 3.21 -28.39
C SER A 340 -31.97 2.84 -29.85
N GLY A 341 -33.07 3.29 -30.45
CA GLY A 341 -33.49 2.83 -31.78
C GLY A 341 -33.68 1.31 -31.81
N ASP A 342 -33.03 0.65 -32.77
CA ASP A 342 -33.04 -0.81 -32.93
C ASP A 342 -32.01 -1.53 -32.02
N THR A 343 -31.22 -0.79 -31.24
CA THR A 343 -30.20 -1.37 -30.36
C THR A 343 -30.83 -1.87 -29.07
N ALA A 344 -30.77 -3.18 -28.83
CA ALA A 344 -31.23 -3.78 -27.59
C ALA A 344 -30.38 -3.31 -26.39
N ALA A 345 -31.03 -3.12 -25.23
CA ALA A 345 -30.34 -2.73 -24.02
C ALA A 345 -29.26 -3.75 -23.62
N SER A 346 -28.10 -3.25 -23.20
CA SER A 346 -26.98 -4.03 -22.65
C SER A 346 -26.70 -3.61 -21.22
N ARG A 347 -26.35 -4.58 -20.36
CA ARG A 347 -26.02 -4.36 -18.95
C ARG A 347 -24.79 -5.18 -18.58
N ALA A 348 -24.03 -4.71 -17.60
CA ALA A 348 -22.88 -5.43 -17.08
C ALA A 348 -23.24 -6.05 -15.72
N TYR A 349 -22.85 -7.29 -15.49
CA TYR A 349 -23.00 -7.96 -14.21
C TYR A 349 -21.62 -8.24 -13.66
N LEU A 350 -21.40 -7.99 -12.37
CA LEU A 350 -20.13 -8.19 -11.69
C LEU A 350 -20.39 -8.84 -10.32
N LYS A 351 -19.59 -9.83 -9.93
CA LYS A 351 -19.69 -10.53 -8.65
C LYS A 351 -18.37 -10.48 -7.89
N PHE A 352 -18.45 -10.22 -6.59
CA PHE A 352 -17.28 -10.05 -5.71
C PHE A 352 -17.46 -10.81 -4.40
N GLY A 353 -16.34 -11.16 -3.77
CA GLY A 353 -16.31 -11.39 -2.33
C GLY A 353 -16.54 -10.09 -1.56
N ILE A 354 -17.03 -10.16 -0.33
CA ILE A 354 -17.23 -8.97 0.51
C ILE A 354 -15.93 -8.67 1.30
N PRO A 355 -15.35 -7.45 1.19
CA PRO A 355 -14.17 -7.06 1.97
C PRO A 355 -14.36 -7.26 3.48
N GLN A 356 -13.33 -7.77 4.16
CA GLN A 356 -13.41 -8.19 5.56
C GLN A 356 -12.65 -7.25 6.51
N GLY A 357 -12.91 -7.39 7.81
CA GLY A 357 -12.15 -6.73 8.88
C GLY A 357 -12.75 -5.42 9.41
N ALA A 358 -13.94 -5.02 8.96
CA ALA A 358 -14.63 -3.83 9.45
C ALA A 358 -14.91 -3.85 10.97
N ASN A 359 -15.11 -5.03 11.56
CA ASN A 359 -15.43 -5.24 12.97
C ASN A 359 -14.23 -5.14 13.92
N ILE A 360 -13.00 -5.08 13.38
CA ILE A 360 -11.75 -4.98 14.15
C ILE A 360 -11.01 -3.67 13.86
N LEU A 361 -11.67 -2.71 13.21
CA LEU A 361 -11.08 -1.40 12.95
C LEU A 361 -10.84 -0.63 14.25
N PRO A 362 -9.75 0.17 14.33
CA PRO A 362 -9.57 1.04 15.49
C PRO A 362 -10.71 2.06 15.59
N PRO A 363 -11.03 2.56 16.80
CA PRO A 363 -12.21 3.39 17.06
C PRO A 363 -12.34 4.67 16.23
N ASP A 364 -11.25 5.20 15.69
CA ASP A 364 -11.25 6.42 14.88
C ASP A 364 -11.47 6.19 13.38
N PHE A 365 -11.54 4.93 12.95
CA PHE A 365 -11.73 4.57 11.55
C PHE A 365 -13.12 4.01 11.30
N ARG A 366 -13.65 4.27 10.11
CA ARG A 366 -14.91 3.71 9.65
C ARG A 366 -14.69 2.99 8.32
N PRO A 367 -15.37 1.86 8.09
CA PRO A 367 -15.32 1.20 6.80
C PRO A 367 -16.04 2.07 5.76
N ASP A 368 -15.45 2.19 4.59
CA ASP A 368 -16.02 2.87 3.44
C ASP A 368 -15.86 1.96 2.20
N TYR A 369 -16.96 1.35 1.76
CA TYR A 369 -16.96 0.37 0.68
C TYR A 369 -17.17 1.03 -0.68
N GLN A 370 -16.25 0.76 -1.59
CA GLN A 370 -16.20 1.35 -2.93
C GLN A 370 -16.10 0.24 -3.98
N LEU A 371 -16.89 0.35 -5.04
CA LEU A 371 -16.75 -0.47 -6.25
C LEU A 371 -16.04 0.37 -7.31
N MET A 372 -14.79 0.04 -7.59
CA MET A 372 -14.00 0.66 -8.65
C MET A 372 -14.21 -0.08 -9.97
N ILE A 373 -14.45 0.67 -11.04
CA ILE A 373 -14.55 0.15 -12.40
C ILE A 373 -13.83 1.09 -13.37
N TYR A 374 -13.13 0.55 -14.36
CA TYR A 374 -12.41 1.34 -15.36
C TYR A 374 -13.20 1.41 -16.66
N GLY A 375 -13.40 2.60 -17.21
CA GLY A 375 -14.07 2.75 -18.50
C GLY A 375 -14.39 4.18 -18.90
N ALA A 376 -15.11 4.33 -20.00
CA ALA A 376 -15.49 5.62 -20.57
C ALA A 376 -16.84 5.56 -21.29
N ASN A 377 -17.47 6.73 -21.44
CA ASN A 377 -18.48 6.95 -22.45
C ASN A 377 -17.83 6.76 -23.83
N SER A 378 -18.36 5.81 -24.60
CA SER A 378 -17.83 5.43 -25.92
C SER A 378 -18.67 5.99 -27.07
N THR A 379 -19.69 6.81 -26.79
CA THR A 379 -20.60 7.37 -27.81
C THR A 379 -20.27 8.80 -28.18
N ASP A 380 -20.02 9.67 -27.20
CA ASP A 380 -19.80 11.10 -27.42
C ASP A 380 -18.91 11.71 -26.33
N THR A 381 -18.73 13.03 -26.34
CA THR A 381 -17.85 13.75 -25.40
C THR A 381 -18.53 14.13 -24.08
N THR A 382 -19.81 13.82 -23.91
CA THR A 382 -20.59 14.24 -22.74
C THR A 382 -20.39 13.30 -21.54
N SER A 383 -20.68 13.82 -20.35
CA SER A 383 -20.66 13.02 -19.12
C SER A 383 -21.99 12.28 -18.97
N GLN A 384 -21.91 10.97 -18.76
CA GLN A 384 -23.07 10.07 -18.70
C GLN A 384 -23.20 9.44 -17.31
N VAL A 385 -24.43 9.16 -16.88
CA VAL A 385 -24.69 8.52 -15.58
C VAL A 385 -24.77 7.01 -15.76
N ALA A 386 -23.94 6.28 -15.02
CA ALA A 386 -24.07 4.84 -14.84
C ALA A 386 -24.61 4.56 -13.44
N THR A 387 -25.46 3.53 -13.31
CA THR A 387 -26.07 3.12 -12.05
C THR A 387 -25.73 1.67 -11.74
N ALA A 388 -25.13 1.42 -10.58
CA ALA A 388 -24.92 0.09 -10.05
C ALA A 388 -26.10 -0.29 -9.15
N TYR A 389 -26.74 -1.43 -9.42
CA TYR A 389 -27.80 -2.02 -8.59
C TYR A 389 -27.28 -3.30 -7.95
N ARG A 390 -27.44 -3.45 -6.64
CA ARG A 390 -27.26 -4.74 -5.98
C ARG A 390 -28.26 -5.74 -6.55
N VAL A 391 -27.77 -6.94 -6.91
CA VAL A 391 -28.58 -8.03 -7.46
C VAL A 391 -28.25 -9.35 -6.76
N ASP A 392 -29.08 -10.36 -7.01
CA ASP A 392 -28.87 -11.72 -6.55
C ASP A 392 -27.56 -12.31 -7.11
N THR A 393 -26.94 -13.23 -6.36
CA THR A 393 -25.64 -13.84 -6.71
C THR A 393 -25.76 -15.20 -7.41
N ASN A 394 -26.98 -15.75 -7.55
CA ASN A 394 -27.28 -17.03 -8.20
C ASN A 394 -27.31 -16.91 -9.73
N TRP A 395 -26.19 -16.48 -10.30
CA TRP A 395 -25.90 -16.53 -11.73
C TRP A 395 -24.46 -16.94 -11.93
N SER A 396 -24.08 -17.39 -13.13
CA SER A 396 -22.68 -17.61 -13.46
C SER A 396 -22.30 -16.90 -14.75
N GLU A 397 -21.08 -16.35 -14.79
CA GLU A 397 -20.45 -15.76 -15.96
C GLU A 397 -20.55 -16.64 -17.21
N THR A 398 -20.46 -17.97 -17.05
CA THR A 398 -20.50 -18.91 -18.18
C THR A 398 -21.90 -19.19 -18.73
N THR A 399 -22.95 -18.83 -17.98
CA THR A 399 -24.35 -19.18 -18.31
C THR A 399 -25.29 -18.00 -18.37
N ILE A 400 -24.90 -16.85 -17.83
CA ILE A 400 -25.76 -15.67 -17.76
C ILE A 400 -26.02 -15.11 -19.15
N ASN A 401 -27.28 -14.76 -19.44
CA ASN A 401 -27.73 -14.17 -20.69
C ASN A 401 -29.03 -13.38 -20.46
N GLY A 402 -29.60 -12.82 -21.54
CA GLY A 402 -30.78 -11.97 -21.49
C GLY A 402 -32.06 -12.65 -21.01
N THR A 403 -32.07 -13.98 -20.87
CA THR A 403 -33.23 -14.76 -20.44
C THR A 403 -33.19 -15.17 -18.97
N ASN A 404 -32.01 -15.19 -18.34
CA ASN A 404 -31.83 -15.64 -16.95
C ASN A 404 -31.16 -14.60 -16.03
N ALA A 405 -30.70 -13.47 -16.57
CA ALA A 405 -30.02 -12.45 -15.77
C ALA A 405 -30.96 -11.81 -14.72
N PRO A 406 -30.50 -11.61 -13.47
CA PRO A 406 -31.27 -10.93 -12.44
C PRO A 406 -31.69 -9.52 -12.85
N ALA A 407 -32.87 -9.08 -12.41
CA ALA A 407 -33.32 -7.71 -12.64
C ALA A 407 -32.48 -6.69 -11.84
N CYS A 408 -32.17 -5.55 -12.44
CA CYS A 408 -31.37 -4.49 -11.82
C CYS A 408 -32.29 -3.55 -11.05
N SER A 409 -32.69 -3.96 -9.85
CA SER A 409 -33.76 -3.29 -9.08
C SER A 409 -33.51 -3.20 -7.57
N GLY A 410 -32.34 -3.62 -7.07
CA GLY A 410 -31.99 -3.52 -5.65
C GLY A 410 -31.43 -2.16 -5.24
N THR A 411 -30.81 -2.10 -4.06
CA THR A 411 -30.08 -0.92 -3.56
C THR A 411 -29.08 -0.44 -4.61
N SER A 412 -29.09 0.86 -4.91
CA SER A 412 -28.31 1.41 -6.01
C SER A 412 -27.38 2.56 -5.61
N SER A 413 -26.40 2.79 -6.48
CA SER A 413 -25.44 3.90 -6.43
C SER A 413 -25.16 4.37 -7.84
N THR A 414 -24.75 5.63 -8.02
CA THR A 414 -24.51 6.24 -9.34
C THR A 414 -23.15 6.89 -9.42
N ILE A 415 -22.61 6.93 -10.64
CA ILE A 415 -21.37 7.65 -10.98
C ILE A 415 -21.59 8.47 -12.25
N LYS A 416 -20.70 9.44 -12.48
CA LYS A 416 -20.57 10.15 -13.75
C LYS A 416 -19.37 9.60 -14.51
N VAL A 417 -19.58 9.20 -15.76
CA VAL A 417 -18.57 8.63 -16.65
C VAL A 417 -18.36 9.56 -17.84
N ASN A 418 -17.13 10.02 -18.03
CA ASN A 418 -16.76 10.92 -19.12
C ASN A 418 -16.24 10.12 -20.34
N ALA A 419 -15.96 10.81 -21.44
CA ALA A 419 -15.41 10.22 -22.65
C ALA A 419 -13.93 9.81 -22.55
N THR A 420 -13.24 10.24 -21.49
CA THR A 420 -11.85 9.84 -21.22
C THR A 420 -11.85 8.59 -20.33
N PRO A 421 -11.20 7.49 -20.75
CA PRO A 421 -11.02 6.30 -19.92
C PRO A 421 -10.37 6.61 -18.58
N ALA A 422 -11.04 6.21 -17.50
CA ALA A 422 -10.61 6.43 -16.14
C ALA A 422 -11.23 5.40 -15.18
N ASN A 423 -10.68 5.32 -13.97
CA ASN A 423 -11.31 4.62 -12.86
C ASN A 423 -12.45 5.46 -12.28
N HIS A 424 -13.57 4.81 -11.99
CA HIS A 424 -14.75 5.39 -11.35
C HIS A 424 -15.11 4.57 -10.12
N ASN A 425 -15.52 5.24 -9.05
CA ASN A 425 -15.88 4.58 -7.79
C ASN A 425 -17.36 4.80 -7.46
N PHE A 426 -18.13 3.72 -7.38
CA PHE A 426 -19.45 3.75 -6.78
C PHE A 426 -19.33 3.67 -5.25
N ASP A 427 -20.00 4.56 -4.53
CA ASP A 427 -20.25 4.38 -3.10
C ASP A 427 -21.28 3.27 -2.92
N VAL A 428 -20.83 2.11 -2.44
CA VAL A 428 -21.68 0.92 -2.26
C VAL A 428 -21.86 0.56 -0.78
N ASN A 429 -21.61 1.51 0.13
CA ASN A 429 -21.70 1.28 1.57
C ASN A 429 -23.02 0.66 1.99
N LYS A 430 -24.15 1.18 1.50
CA LYS A 430 -25.47 0.66 1.83
C LYS A 430 -25.65 -0.79 1.36
N ALA A 431 -25.32 -1.07 0.09
CA ALA A 431 -25.47 -2.39 -0.51
C ALA A 431 -24.61 -3.45 0.19
N VAL A 432 -23.36 -3.11 0.53
CA VAL A 432 -22.44 -4.02 1.23
C VAL A 432 -22.91 -4.27 2.67
N ASN A 433 -23.32 -3.24 3.39
CA ASN A 433 -23.81 -3.41 4.77
C ASN A 433 -25.10 -4.24 4.85
N GLU A 434 -26.01 -4.09 3.88
CA GLU A 434 -27.18 -4.98 3.77
C GLU A 434 -26.76 -6.45 3.54
N ALA A 435 -25.82 -6.69 2.62
CA ALA A 435 -25.31 -8.05 2.38
C ALA A 435 -24.62 -8.66 3.61
N ILE A 436 -23.85 -7.87 4.36
CA ILE A 436 -23.23 -8.31 5.62
C ILE A 436 -24.31 -8.64 6.66
N ALA A 437 -25.35 -7.81 6.80
CA ALA A 437 -26.45 -8.05 7.74
C ALA A 437 -27.25 -9.32 7.42
N GLU A 438 -27.29 -9.70 6.14
CA GLU A 438 -27.89 -10.96 5.66
C GLU A 438 -26.95 -12.18 5.83
N GLY A 439 -25.72 -11.99 6.30
CA GLY A 439 -24.73 -13.06 6.46
C GLY A 439 -24.11 -13.54 5.13
N ALA A 440 -24.20 -12.73 4.07
CA ALA A 440 -23.62 -13.07 2.77
C ALA A 440 -22.08 -12.98 2.80
N SER A 441 -21.41 -13.85 2.04
CA SER A 441 -19.97 -13.79 1.79
C SER A 441 -19.61 -13.18 0.44
N SER A 442 -20.60 -13.00 -0.43
CA SER A 442 -20.48 -12.46 -1.78
C SER A 442 -21.58 -11.47 -2.10
N ILE A 443 -21.30 -10.56 -3.03
CA ILE A 443 -22.24 -9.55 -3.52
C ILE A 443 -22.13 -9.43 -5.04
N ALA A 444 -23.24 -9.14 -5.70
CA ALA A 444 -23.27 -8.89 -7.14
C ALA A 444 -23.91 -7.54 -7.45
N PHE A 445 -23.45 -6.93 -8.54
CA PHE A 445 -23.96 -5.68 -9.07
C PHE A 445 -24.36 -5.84 -10.53
N CYS A 446 -25.50 -5.27 -10.90
CA CYS A 446 -25.85 -4.97 -12.29
C CYS A 446 -25.59 -3.49 -12.55
N ILE A 447 -24.77 -3.18 -13.54
CA ILE A 447 -24.50 -1.82 -14.00
C ILE A 447 -25.39 -1.52 -15.21
N GLN A 448 -26.13 -0.42 -15.13
CA GLN A 448 -26.96 0.11 -16.20
C GLN A 448 -26.40 1.43 -16.72
N GLY A 449 -26.44 1.60 -18.04
CA GLY A 449 -26.09 2.85 -18.71
C GLY A 449 -27.18 3.92 -18.58
N PRO A 450 -26.93 5.13 -19.12
CA PRO A 450 -27.82 6.27 -19.01
C PRO A 450 -29.14 6.04 -19.76
N ALA A 451 -30.23 6.63 -19.25
CA ALA A 451 -31.54 6.57 -19.88
C ALA A 451 -31.58 7.20 -21.30
N SER A 452 -30.62 8.07 -21.60
CA SER A 452 -30.46 8.71 -22.90
C SER A 452 -29.85 7.81 -23.98
N GLY A 453 -29.46 6.57 -23.65
CA GLY A 453 -29.08 5.54 -24.63
C GLY A 453 -27.64 5.59 -25.12
N GLN A 454 -26.79 6.46 -24.56
CA GLN A 454 -25.34 6.41 -24.81
C GLN A 454 -24.75 5.12 -24.27
N GLN A 455 -23.76 4.60 -24.99
CA GLN A 455 -23.01 3.42 -24.60
C GLN A 455 -21.82 3.83 -23.72
N ILE A 456 -21.70 3.18 -22.58
CA ILE A 456 -20.50 3.21 -21.75
C ILE A 456 -19.85 1.83 -21.86
N THR A 457 -18.53 1.82 -22.05
CA THR A 457 -17.74 0.60 -22.13
C THR A 457 -16.76 0.59 -20.96
N PHE A 458 -16.80 -0.47 -20.17
CA PHE A 458 -15.87 -0.74 -19.07
C PHE A 458 -14.95 -1.92 -19.41
N ASP A 459 -13.81 -2.01 -18.75
CA ASP A 459 -12.99 -3.22 -18.78
C ASP A 459 -13.70 -4.35 -18.02
N SER A 460 -13.60 -5.56 -18.57
CA SER A 460 -13.96 -6.80 -17.87
C SER A 460 -12.77 -7.33 -17.04
N ARG A 461 -12.96 -8.44 -16.34
CA ARG A 461 -11.87 -9.16 -15.70
C ARG A 461 -10.85 -9.77 -16.68
N GLU A 462 -11.27 -10.05 -17.92
CA GLU A 462 -10.37 -10.43 -19.03
C GLU A 462 -9.63 -9.21 -19.62
N GLY A 463 -10.03 -7.99 -19.22
CA GLY A 463 -9.41 -6.73 -19.60
C GLY A 463 -8.13 -6.41 -18.82
N ALA A 464 -7.59 -5.21 -19.07
CA ALA A 464 -6.36 -4.76 -18.41
C ALA A 464 -6.63 -4.19 -17.00
N ASN A 465 -7.84 -3.66 -16.77
CA ASN A 465 -8.20 -2.97 -15.53
C ASN A 465 -9.48 -3.56 -14.93
N ASP A 466 -9.40 -4.80 -14.44
CA ASP A 466 -10.52 -5.46 -13.77
C ASP A 466 -11.09 -4.60 -12.63
N ALA A 467 -12.41 -4.67 -12.47
CA ALA A 467 -13.14 -4.02 -11.40
C ALA A 467 -12.72 -4.57 -10.03
N VAL A 468 -12.76 -3.73 -9.01
CA VAL A 468 -12.46 -4.15 -7.63
C VAL A 468 -13.49 -3.61 -6.65
N LEU A 469 -13.94 -4.47 -5.74
CA LEU A 469 -14.70 -4.08 -4.56
C LEU A 469 -13.73 -3.99 -3.39
N PHE A 470 -13.59 -2.81 -2.78
CA PHE A 470 -12.61 -2.59 -1.72
C PHE A 470 -13.18 -1.79 -0.55
N MET A 471 -12.59 -1.99 0.62
CA MET A 471 -12.88 -1.23 1.83
C MET A 471 -11.77 -0.24 2.10
N ARG A 472 -12.11 1.05 2.10
CA ARG A 472 -11.25 2.15 2.52
C ARG A 472 -11.47 2.42 4.01
N THR A 473 -10.39 2.77 4.72
CA THR A 473 -10.40 3.03 6.17
C THR A 473 -9.53 4.24 6.48
N LEU A 474 -9.98 5.41 6.03
CA LEU A 474 -9.25 6.67 6.20
C LEU A 474 -9.76 7.45 7.41
N ASN A 475 -8.84 8.08 8.13
CA ASN A 475 -9.12 9.08 9.14
C ASN A 475 -8.33 10.36 8.84
N LYS A 476 -9.01 11.50 8.77
CA LYS A 476 -8.38 12.77 8.42
C LYS A 476 -7.49 13.25 9.57
N LEU A 477 -6.23 13.54 9.27
CA LEU A 477 -5.29 14.10 10.24
C LEU A 477 -5.58 15.60 10.50
N PRO A 478 -5.23 16.13 11.68
CA PRO A 478 -5.71 17.43 12.18
C PRO A 478 -4.96 18.67 11.62
N TYR A 479 -4.34 18.59 10.44
CA TYR A 479 -3.52 19.67 9.87
C TYR A 479 -3.92 20.06 8.45
#